data_AF-A0A6B3RK24-F1
#
_entry.id   AF-A0A6B3RK24-F1
#
_cell.length_a   1.000
_cell.length_b   1.000
_cell.length_c   1.000
_cell.angle_alpha   90.00
_cell.angle_beta   90.00
_cell.angle_gamma   90.00
#
_symmetry.space_group_name_H-M   'P 1'
#
loop_
_entity.id
_entity.type
_entity.pdbx_description
1 polymer ?
#
loop_
_entity_poly.entity_id
_entity_poly.type
_entity_poly.pdbx_seq_one_letter_code
_entity_poly.pdbx_strand_id
1 'polypeptide(L)'
;MTANAQETLRLVRQAVIAGNYRDLVDLLPELISREYMLSGADAESLARLRDEATRTANCLEAALAGVRAARRRTSEIIEANKGLTTYDRAGAKATVPFGAPNSRRV
;
A
#
# COMPACT_ATOMS: atom_id res chain seq x y z
N MET A 1 11.72 21.14 21.55
CA MET A 1 10.34 20.61 21.42
C MET A 1 10.11 19.82 20.13
N THR A 2 10.97 19.90 19.12
CA THR A 2 10.89 19.18 17.83
C THR A 2 11.15 17.67 17.90
N ALA A 3 11.87 17.18 18.92
CA ALA A 3 12.19 15.76 19.10
C ALA A 3 10.94 14.86 19.13
N ASN A 4 9.82 15.37 19.65
CA ASN A 4 8.57 14.63 19.69
C ASN A 4 7.95 14.46 18.29
N ALA A 5 8.00 15.48 17.41
CA ALA A 5 7.47 15.36 16.06
C ALA A 5 8.31 14.39 15.20
N GLN A 6 9.64 14.42 15.39
CA GLN A 6 10.56 13.48 14.73
C GLN A 6 10.29 12.03 15.14
N GLU A 7 10.03 11.79 16.43
CA GLU A 7 9.71 10.45 16.91
C GLU A 7 8.40 9.93 16.32
N THR A 8 7.35 10.74 16.24
CA THR A 8 6.10 10.33 15.60
C THR A 8 6.31 9.98 14.13
N LEU A 9 7.10 10.75 13.38
CA LEU A 9 7.43 10.43 11.99
C LEU A 9 8.23 9.12 11.87
N ARG A 10 9.13 8.85 12.82
CA ARG A 10 9.88 7.59 12.89
C ARG A 10 8.96 6.41 13.14
N LEU A 11 8.01 6.53 14.08
CA LEU A 11 7.00 5.52 14.37
C LEU A 11 6.09 5.25 13.16
N VAL A 12 5.63 6.31 12.48
CA VAL A 12 4.88 6.19 11.22
C VAL A 12 5.68 5.39 10.20
N ARG A 13 6.95 5.74 9.98
CA ARG A 13 7.79 5.01 9.02
C ARG A 13 7.98 3.55 9.42
N GLN A 14 8.19 3.26 10.71
CA GLN A 14 8.35 1.89 11.20
C GLN A 14 7.07 1.06 11.00
N ALA A 15 5.90 1.63 11.27
CA ALA A 15 4.62 0.99 11.01
C ALA A 15 4.41 0.70 9.52
N VAL A 16 4.79 1.62 8.63
CA VAL A 16 4.73 1.43 7.17
C VAL A 16 5.64 0.29 6.72
N ILE A 17 6.88 0.24 7.22
CA ILE A 17 7.84 -0.83 6.89
C ILE A 17 7.34 -2.18 7.41
N ALA A 18 6.76 -2.22 8.61
CA ALA A 18 6.19 -3.43 9.20
C ALA A 18 4.88 -3.89 8.53
N GLY A 19 4.26 -3.05 7.69
CA GLY A 19 2.95 -3.32 7.09
C GLY A 19 1.77 -3.12 8.06
N ASN A 20 2.01 -2.50 9.22
CA ASN A 20 1.00 -2.25 10.25
C ASN A 20 0.23 -0.96 9.96
N TYR A 21 -0.53 -0.92 8.86
CA TYR A 21 -1.24 0.29 8.46
C TYR A 21 -2.36 0.73 9.41
N ARG A 22 -2.80 -0.16 10.30
CA ARG A 22 -3.80 0.15 11.33
C ARG A 22 -3.26 1.19 12.32
N ASP A 23 -1.99 1.09 12.70
CA ASP A 23 -1.33 1.97 13.66
C ASP A 23 -1.23 3.41 13.13
N LEU A 24 -1.29 3.61 11.81
CA LEU A 24 -1.28 4.93 11.20
C LEU A 24 -2.52 5.76 11.55
N VAL A 25 -3.65 5.11 11.82
CA VAL A 25 -4.89 5.79 12.21
C VAL A 25 -4.73 6.49 13.55
N ASP A 26 -3.98 5.88 14.47
CA ASP A 26 -3.75 6.40 15.81
C ASP A 26 -2.61 7.42 15.84
N LEU A 27 -1.62 7.27 14.95
CA LEU A 27 -0.46 8.17 14.85
C LEU A 27 -0.77 9.50 14.14
N LEU A 28 -1.77 9.55 13.26
CA LEU A 28 -2.11 10.77 12.50
C LEU A 28 -2.55 11.94 13.39
N PRO A 29 -3.47 11.76 14.36
CA PRO A 29 -3.89 12.81 15.27
C PRO A 29 -2.74 13.35 16.13
N GLU A 30 -1.82 12.47 16.54
CA GLU A 30 -0.63 12.89 17.28
C GLU A 30 0.30 13.77 16.45
N LEU A 31 0.50 13.42 15.18
CA LEU A 31 1.35 14.20 14.27
C LEU A 31 0.79 15.60 14.04
N ILE A 32 -0.52 15.71 13.77
CA ILE A 32 -1.21 16.99 13.57
C ILE A 32 -1.12 17.85 14.84
N SER A 33 -1.35 17.25 16.01
CA SER A 33 -1.28 17.97 17.29
C SER A 33 0.12 18.51 17.58
N ARG A 34 1.17 17.79 17.16
CA ARG A 34 2.58 18.19 17.32
C ARG A 34 3.00 19.26 16.31
N GLU A 35 2.37 19.33 15.14
CA GLU A 35 2.61 20.39 14.15
C GLU A 35 2.31 21.78 14.71
N TYR A 36 1.18 21.92 15.40
CA TYR A 36 0.79 23.19 16.05
C TYR A 36 1.78 23.67 17.12
N MET A 37 2.65 22.78 17.63
CA MET A 37 3.65 23.07 18.66
C MET A 37 5.04 23.43 18.10
N LEU A 38 5.19 23.53 16.78
CA LEU A 38 6.47 23.85 16.13
C LEU A 38 6.90 25.32 16.24
N SER A 39 6.03 26.19 16.77
CA SER A 39 6.29 27.60 17.04
C SER A 39 7.53 27.78 17.93
N GLY A 40 8.59 28.41 17.39
CA GLY A 40 9.81 28.72 18.15
C GLY A 40 10.94 27.69 18.05
N ALA A 41 10.86 26.73 17.13
CA ALA A 41 11.98 25.83 16.82
C ALA A 41 13.12 26.57 16.10
N ASP A 42 14.36 26.20 16.43
CA ASP A 42 15.56 26.68 15.75
C ASP A 42 15.74 26.03 14.37
N ALA A 43 16.51 26.69 13.51
CA ALA A 43 16.70 26.27 12.12
C ALA A 43 17.30 24.86 11.98
N GLU A 44 18.20 24.46 12.86
CA GLU A 44 18.84 23.14 12.82
C GLU A 44 17.82 22.03 13.17
N SER A 45 16.98 22.26 14.19
CA SER A 45 15.90 21.35 14.52
C SER A 45 14.87 21.20 13.41
N LEU A 46 14.52 22.31 12.74
CA LEU A 46 13.59 22.29 11.62
C LEU A 46 14.18 21.56 10.40
N ALA A 47 15.49 21.72 10.13
CA ALA A 47 16.17 20.98 9.07
C ALA A 47 16.12 19.46 9.33
N ARG A 48 16.44 19.03 10.56
CA ARG A 48 16.35 17.61 10.95
C ARG A 48 14.93 17.07 10.85
N LEU A 49 13.93 17.85 11.25
CA LEU A 49 12.53 17.46 11.12
C LEU A 49 12.11 17.30 9.65
N ARG A 50 12.51 18.24 8.79
CA ARG A 50 12.25 18.18 7.35
C ARG A 50 12.86 16.91 6.76
N ASP A 51 14.11 16.61 7.08
CA ASP A 51 14.78 15.41 6.56
C ASP A 51 14.05 14.12 7.00
N GLU A 52 13.59 14.06 8.24
CA GLU A 52 12.81 12.91 8.75
C GLU A 52 11.43 12.80 8.07
N ALA A 53 10.78 13.94 7.83
CA ALA A 53 9.51 14.00 7.10
C ALA A 53 9.68 13.52 5.66
N THR A 54 10.73 13.97 4.95
CA THR A 54 11.04 13.54 3.58
C THR A 54 11.29 12.03 3.51
N ARG A 55 12.09 11.47 4.44
CA ARG A 55 12.32 10.01 4.50
C ARG A 55 11.02 9.24 4.69
N THR A 56 10.14 9.75 5.54
CA THR A 56 8.86 9.11 5.85
C THR A 56 7.89 9.21 4.67
N ALA A 57 7.83 10.35 3.99
CA ALA A 57 7.02 10.54 2.77
C ALA A 57 7.45 9.58 1.65
N ASN A 58 8.76 9.48 1.38
CA ASN A 58 9.29 8.54 0.37
C ASN A 58 8.91 7.09 0.68
N CYS A 59 8.93 6.71 1.96
CA CYS A 59 8.55 5.36 2.40
C CYS A 59 7.05 5.10 2.18
N LEU A 60 6.20 6.07 2.49
CA LEU A 60 4.75 6.00 2.25
C LEU A 60 4.42 5.87 0.76
N GLU A 61 5.08 6.66 -0.09
CA GLU A 61 4.89 6.59 -1.54
C GLU A 61 5.26 5.20 -2.10
N ALA A 62 6.40 4.66 -1.67
CA ALA A 62 6.84 3.33 -2.07
C ALA A 62 5.85 2.24 -1.60
N ALA A 63 5.40 2.32 -0.34
CA ALA A 63 4.42 1.37 0.20
C ALA A 63 3.09 1.43 -0.56
N LEU A 64 2.61 2.63 -0.89
CA LEU A 64 1.38 2.84 -1.65
C LEU A 64 1.48 2.28 -3.07
N ALA A 65 2.63 2.44 -3.73
CA ALA A 65 2.91 1.79 -5.02
C ALA A 65 2.85 0.27 -4.90
N GLY A 66 3.46 -0.30 -3.85
CA GLY A 66 3.41 -1.74 -3.55
C GLY A 66 1.99 -2.26 -3.34
N VAL A 67 1.18 -1.57 -2.54
CA VAL A 67 -0.24 -1.94 -2.30
C VAL A 67 -1.04 -1.91 -3.59
N ARG A 68 -0.85 -0.90 -4.45
CA ARG A 68 -1.52 -0.82 -5.75
C ARG A 68 -1.12 -1.99 -6.66
N ALA A 69 0.16 -2.34 -6.71
CA ALA A 69 0.65 -3.48 -7.47
C ALA A 69 0.07 -4.80 -6.96
N ALA A 70 0.05 -5.01 -5.65
CA ALA A 70 -0.56 -6.19 -5.03
C ALA A 70 -2.05 -6.30 -5.37
N ARG A 71 -2.81 -5.19 -5.26
CA ARG A 71 -4.23 -5.16 -5.64
C ARG A 71 -4.44 -5.56 -7.09
N ARG A 72 -3.64 -4.99 -8.02
CA ARG A 72 -3.69 -5.35 -9.44
C ARG A 72 -3.44 -6.84 -9.63
N ARG A 73 -2.42 -7.39 -8.97
CA ARG A 73 -2.07 -8.81 -9.07
C ARG A 73 -3.19 -9.72 -8.58
N THR A 74 -3.83 -9.37 -7.47
CA THR A 74 -4.99 -10.11 -6.95
C THR A 74 -6.15 -10.08 -7.94
N SER A 75 -6.45 -8.93 -8.55
CA SER A 75 -7.48 -8.84 -9.59
C SER A 75 -7.15 -9.70 -10.80
N GLU A 76 -5.90 -9.70 -11.28
CA GLU A 76 -5.46 -10.56 -12.38
C GLU A 76 -5.66 -12.06 -12.07
N ILE A 77 -5.36 -12.48 -10.84
CA ILE A 77 -5.58 -13.85 -10.37
C ILE A 77 -7.08 -14.18 -10.34
N ILE A 78 -7.91 -13.29 -9.82
CA ILE A 78 -9.37 -13.46 -9.77
C ILE A 78 -9.94 -13.57 -11.18
N GLU A 79 -9.53 -12.72 -12.12
CA GLU A 79 -9.98 -12.78 -13.52
C GLU A 79 -9.51 -14.06 -14.22
N ALA A 80 -8.24 -14.47 -14.02
CA ALA A 80 -7.72 -15.72 -14.59
C ALA A 80 -8.50 -16.95 -14.09
N ASN A 81 -8.93 -16.95 -12.82
CA ASN A 81 -9.74 -18.02 -12.24
C ASN A 81 -11.16 -18.12 -12.82
N LYS A 82 -11.68 -17.10 -13.51
CA LYS A 82 -13.00 -17.17 -14.16
C LYS A 82 -13.04 -18.08 -15.38
N GLY A 83 -11.89 -18.59 -15.82
CA GLY A 83 -11.79 -19.52 -16.95
C GLY A 83 -11.49 -18.83 -18.28
N LEU A 84 -11.18 -19.64 -19.28
CA LEU A 84 -10.84 -19.17 -20.63
C LEU A 84 -12.10 -19.14 -21.48
N THR A 85 -12.51 -17.97 -21.95
CA THR A 85 -13.58 -17.87 -22.97
C THR A 85 -13.00 -18.17 -24.34
N THR A 86 -13.35 -19.32 -24.90
CA THR A 86 -12.96 -19.75 -26.24
C THR A 86 -14.19 -19.86 -27.13
N TYR A 87 -13.99 -20.05 -28.44
CA TYR A 87 -15.08 -20.46 -29.32
C TYR A 87 -15.13 -21.99 -29.36
N ASP A 88 -16.34 -22.55 -29.30
CA ASP A 88 -16.55 -23.98 -29.51
C ASP A 88 -16.45 -24.35 -31.00
N ARG A 89 -16.61 -25.64 -31.32
CA ARG A 89 -16.54 -26.14 -32.71
C ARG A 89 -17.68 -25.62 -33.60
N ALA A 90 -18.75 -25.09 -33.03
CA ALA A 90 -19.86 -24.48 -33.74
C ALA A 90 -19.68 -22.95 -33.92
N GLY A 91 -18.57 -22.38 -33.42
CA GLY A 91 -18.29 -20.95 -33.47
C GLY A 91 -19.01 -20.14 -32.40
N ALA A 92 -19.62 -20.77 -31.40
CA ALA A 92 -20.28 -20.09 -30.28
C ALA A 92 -19.27 -19.83 -29.14
N LYS A 93 -19.46 -18.72 -28.40
CA LYS A 93 -18.62 -18.42 -27.23
C LYS A 93 -18.92 -19.40 -26.09
N ALA A 94 -17.89 -20.06 -25.58
CA ALA A 94 -17.96 -20.96 -24.43
C ALA A 94 -16.84 -20.61 -23.43
N THR A 95 -17.18 -20.49 -22.15
CA THR A 95 -16.19 -20.30 -21.07
C THR A 95 -15.80 -21.65 -20.50
N VAL A 96 -14.52 -22.00 -20.57
CA VAL A 96 -13.94 -23.21 -19.99
C VAL A 96 -13.35 -22.86 -18.62
N PRO A 97 -13.96 -23.29 -17.50
CA PRO A 97 -13.40 -23.05 -16.18
C PRO A 97 -12.05 -23.75 -16.02
N PHE A 98 -11.08 -23.08 -15.37
CA PHE A 98 -9.82 -23.72 -14.99
C PHE A 98 -10.13 -24.84 -13.97
N GLY A 99 -9.83 -26.09 -14.33
CA GLY A 99 -10.08 -27.27 -13.48
C GLY A 99 -11.22 -28.19 -13.94
N ALA A 100 -11.90 -27.91 -15.05
CA ALA A 100 -12.84 -28.87 -15.62
C ALA A 100 -12.11 -30.18 -16.01
N PRO A 101 -12.59 -31.37 -15.57
CA PRO A 101 -11.95 -32.63 -15.92
C PRO A 101 -11.96 -32.79 -17.44
N ASN A 102 -10.81 -33.20 -18.00
CA ASN A 102 -10.65 -33.52 -19.42
C ASN A 102 -11.79 -34.44 -19.85
N SER A 103 -12.83 -33.90 -20.50
CA SER A 103 -13.87 -34.71 -21.08
C SER A 103 -13.23 -35.46 -22.25
N ARG A 104 -13.06 -36.75 -21.98
CA ARG A 104 -12.50 -37.80 -22.84
C ARG A 104 -12.96 -37.60 -24.29
N ARG A 105 -12.01 -37.37 -25.19
CA ARG A 105 -12.24 -37.40 -26.64
C ARG A 105 -12.54 -38.85 -27.05
N VAL A 106 -13.69 -39.06 -27.68
CA VAL A 106 -14.01 -40.24 -28.51
C VAL A 106 -14.02 -39.77 -29.96
#